data_AF-A0A970B837-F1
#
_entry.id   AF-A0A970B837-F1
#
_cell.length_a   1.000
_cell.length_b   1.000
_cell.length_c   1.000
_cell.angle_alpha   90.00
_cell.angle_beta   90.00
_cell.angle_gamma   90.00
#
_symmetry.space_group_name_H-M   'P 1'
#
loop_
_entity.id
_entity.type
_entity.pdbx_description
1 polymer ?
#
loop_
_entity_poly.entity_id
_entity_poly.type
_entity_poly.pdbx_seq_one_letter_code
_entity_poly.pdbx_strand_id
1 'polypeptide(L)' 'MSEAITLTLPDDIRLAVNREASKEGVAPDDLVSEALRQFFFQRQFRLLRERMVSQAREQGIYTDQDIFDRVS' A
#
# COMPACT_ATOMS: atom_id res chain seq x y z
N MET A 1 -11.59 11.35 11.43
CA MET A 1 -10.86 12.29 12.31
C MET A 1 -9.42 12.27 11.87
N SER A 2 -8.82 13.43 11.64
CA SER A 2 -7.40 13.58 11.29
C SER A 2 -6.65 14.10 12.51
N GLU A 3 -5.53 13.47 12.83
CA GLU A 3 -4.63 13.88 13.91
C GLU A 3 -3.31 14.37 13.30
N ALA A 4 -2.78 15.46 13.84
CA ALA A 4 -1.51 16.01 13.37
C ALA A 4 -0.34 15.18 13.92
N ILE A 5 0.56 14.76 13.04
CA ILE A 5 1.77 14.02 13.40
C ILE A 5 2.97 14.88 13.00
N THR A 6 3.86 15.16 13.96
CA THR A 6 5.15 15.79 13.66
C THR A 6 6.17 14.71 13.32
N LEU A 7 6.79 14.81 12.16
CA LEU A 7 7.74 13.83 11.63
C LEU A 7 9.00 14.52 11.11
N THR A 8 10.16 13.96 11.42
CA THR A 8 11.45 14.42 10.91
C THR A 8 11.74 13.70 9.61
N LEU A 9 11.91 14.46 8.53
CA LEU A 9 12.26 13.94 7.22
C LEU A 9 13.68 14.39 6.84
N PRO A 10 14.45 13.53 6.14
CA PRO A 10 15.64 13.96 5.42
C PRO A 10 15.35 15.13 4.47
N ASP A 11 16.31 16.04 4.32
CA ASP A 11 16.12 17.27 3.54
C ASP A 11 15.77 17.01 2.07
N ASP A 12 16.37 16.00 1.47
CA ASP A 12 16.09 15.55 0.10
C ASP A 12 14.63 15.13 -0.07
N ILE A 13 14.10 14.36 0.89
CA ILE A 13 12.70 13.91 0.88
C ILE A 13 11.76 15.10 1.08
N ARG A 14 12.05 15.98 2.05
CA ARG A 14 11.24 17.19 2.30
C ARG A 14 11.17 18.08 1.05
N LEU A 15 12.30 18.28 0.36
CA LEU A 15 12.36 19.05 -0.88
C LEU A 15 11.57 18.37 -2.01
N ALA A 16 11.67 17.04 -2.13
CA ALA A 16 10.90 16.28 -3.13
C ALA A 16 9.39 16.42 -2.91
N VAL A 17 8.91 16.24 -1.67
CA VAL A 17 7.49 16.40 -1.31
C VAL A 17 7.00 17.79 -1.68
N ASN A 18 7.71 18.84 -1.27
CA ASN A 18 7.31 20.22 -1.57
C ASN A 18 7.26 20.50 -3.08
N ARG A 19 8.22 19.96 -3.83
CA ARG A 19 8.29 20.11 -5.28
C ARG A 19 7.11 19.42 -5.98
N GLU A 20 6.81 18.17 -5.63
CA GLU A 20 5.71 17.44 -6.25
C GLU A 20 4.35 18.02 -5.85
N ALA A 21 4.17 18.36 -4.57
CA ALA A 21 2.96 19.04 -4.10
C ALA A 21 2.69 20.36 -4.85
N SER A 22 3.75 21.15 -5.09
CA SER A 22 3.64 22.40 -5.86
C SER A 22 3.27 22.16 -7.33
N LYS A 23 3.80 21.10 -7.96
CA LYS A 23 3.47 20.75 -9.36
C LYS A 23 2.03 20.27 -9.50
N GLU A 24 1.55 19.50 -8.52
CA GLU A 24 0.20 18.93 -8.51
C GLU A 24 -0.86 19.93 -7.99
N GLY A 25 -0.44 21.04 -7.39
CA GLY A 25 -1.33 22.05 -6.84
C GLY A 25 -2.04 21.60 -5.56
N VAL A 26 -1.43 20.69 -4.80
CA VAL A 26 -1.97 20.11 -3.56
C VAL A 26 -1.13 20.52 -2.35
N ALA A 27 -1.69 20.37 -1.15
CA ALA A 27 -0.92 20.60 0.07
C ALA A 27 0.12 19.49 0.29
N PRO A 28 1.32 19.79 0.81
CA PRO A 28 2.31 18.76 1.18
C PRO A 28 1.76 17.69 2.11
N ASP A 29 0.94 18.08 3.09
CA ASP A 29 0.33 17.17 4.06
C ASP A 29 -0.66 16.20 3.39
N ASP A 30 -1.40 16.65 2.39
CA ASP A 30 -2.32 15.81 1.61
C ASP A 30 -1.55 14.80 0.77
N LEU A 31 -0.48 15.25 0.11
CA LEU A 31 0.40 14.38 -0.68
C LEU A 31 1.03 13.29 0.19
N VAL A 32 1.57 13.67 1.34
CA VAL A 32 2.17 12.73 2.30
C VAL A 32 1.13 11.76 2.84
N SER A 33 -0.05 12.26 3.20
CA SER A 33 -1.15 11.43 3.71
C SER A 33 -1.59 10.38 2.68
N GLU A 34 -1.71 10.78 1.41
CA GLU A 34 -2.09 9.86 0.33
C GLU A 34 -0.98 8.85 0.03
N ALA A 35 0.28 9.28 -0.03
CA ALA A 35 1.42 8.38 -0.20
C ALA A 35 1.47 7.32 0.91
N LEU A 36 1.23 7.71 2.17
CA LEU A 36 1.17 6.77 3.29
C LEU A 36 -0.01 5.80 3.17
N ARG A 37 -1.20 6.27 2.77
CA ARG A 37 -2.35 5.38 2.52
C ARG A 37 -2.03 4.32 1.48
N GLN A 38 -1.45 4.72 0.35
CA GLN A 38 -1.07 3.79 -0.72
C GLN A 38 -0.02 2.79 -0.23
N PHE A 39 0.99 3.25 0.51
CA PHE A 39 2.01 2.38 1.10
C PHE A 39 1.39 1.33 2.03
N PHE A 40 0.52 1.75 2.95
CA PHE A 40 -0.13 0.83 3.88
C PHE A 40 -1.08 -0.13 3.18
N PHE A 41 -1.82 0.34 2.18
CA PHE A 41 -2.70 -0.51 1.38
C PHE A 41 -1.91 -1.63 0.68
N GLN A 42 -0.81 -1.29 -0.01
CA GLN A 42 0.05 -2.28 -0.67
C GLN A 42 0.64 -3.29 0.33
N ARG A 43 1.04 -2.81 1.52
CA ARG A 43 1.55 -3.66 2.58
C ARG A 43 0.49 -4.62 3.11
N GLN A 44 -0.72 -4.12 3.38
CA GLN A 44 -1.85 -4.93 3.85
C GLN A 44 -2.26 -5.96 2.81
N PHE A 45 -2.31 -5.57 1.53
CA PHE A 45 -2.62 -6.48 0.43
C PHE A 45 -1.60 -7.62 0.32
N ARG A 46 -0.30 -7.31 0.42
CA ARG A 46 0.75 -8.33 0.40
C ARG A 46 0.62 -9.31 1.57
N LEU A 47 0.41 -8.81 2.79
CA LEU A 47 0.22 -9.65 3.96
C LEU A 47 -1.04 -10.53 3.84
N LEU A 48 -2.12 -9.97 3.31
CA LEU A 48 -3.34 -10.73 3.05
C LEU A 48 -3.07 -11.86 2.04
N ARG A 49 -2.39 -11.55 0.93
CA ARG A 49 -2.02 -12.54 -0.08
C ARG A 49 -1.17 -13.66 0.51
N GLU A 50 -0.16 -13.35 1.33
CA GLU A 50 0.67 -14.36 1.99
C GLU A 50 -0.16 -15.32 2.84
N ARG A 51 -1.10 -14.79 3.63
CA ARG A 51 -2.02 -15.60 4.45
C ARG A 51 -2.94 -16.46 3.58
N MET A 52 -3.57 -15.87 2.56
CA MET A 52 -4.48 -16.58 1.66
C MET A 52 -3.77 -17.69 0.89
N VAL A 53 -2.56 -17.44 0.40
CA VAL A 53 -1.75 -18.45 -0.32
C VAL A 53 -1.38 -19.61 0.61
N SER A 54 -1.03 -19.34 1.87
CA SER A 54 -0.77 -20.41 2.84
C SER A 54 -2.00 -21.30 3.04
N GLN A 55 -3.17 -20.69 3.24
CA GLN A 55 -4.42 -21.42 3.43
C GLN A 55 -4.84 -22.20 2.18
N ALA A 56 -4.65 -21.63 0.99
CA ALA A 56 -4.93 -22.30 -0.28
C ALA A 56 -4.07 -23.56 -0.45
N ARG A 57 -2.77 -23.48 -0.10
CA ARG A 57 -1.84 -24.63 -0.18
C ARG A 57 -2.22 -25.75 0.78
N GLU A 58 -2.66 -25.41 2.00
CA GLU A 58 -3.19 -26.40 2.96
C GLU A 58 -4.41 -27.15 2.41
N GLN A 59 -5.17 -26.51 1.52
CA GLN A 59 -6.33 -27.10 0.83
C GLN A 59 -5.97 -27.75 -0.51
N GLY A 60 -4.69 -27.84 -0.84
CA GLY A 60 -4.20 -28.43 -2.08
C GLY A 60 -4.46 -27.58 -3.33
N ILE A 61 -4.51 -26.25 -3.18
CA ILE A 61 -4.66 -25.27 -4.28
C ILE A 61 -3.31 -24.56 -4.45
N TYR A 62 -2.66 -24.76 -5.59
CA TYR A 62 -1.34 -24.21 -5.88
C TYR A 62 -1.30 -23.34 -7.14
N THR A 63 -2.21 -23.61 -8.08
CA THR A 63 -2.25 -23.00 -9.40
C THR A 63 -3.65 -22.45 -9.72
N ASP A 64 -3.73 -21.60 -10.73
CA ASP A 64 -5.00 -21.09 -11.22
C ASP A 64 -5.87 -22.21 -11.83
N GLN A 65 -5.25 -23.28 -12.36
CA GLN A 65 -5.97 -24.46 -12.82
C GLN A 65 -6.67 -25.18 -11.65
N ASP A 66 -6.00 -25.32 -10.51
CA ASP A 66 -6.58 -25.94 -9.30
C ASP A 66 -7.80 -25.15 -8.78
N ILE A 67 -7.84 -23.85 -9.04
CA ILE A 67 -8.97 -22.97 -8.74
C ILE A 67 -10.08 -23.22 -9.77
N PHE A 68 -9.75 -23.18 -11.06
CA PHE A 68 -10.71 -23.37 -12.15
C PHE A 68 -11.45 -24.70 -12.01
N ASP A 69 -10.72 -25.80 -11.79
CA ASP A 69 -11.27 -27.15 -11.63
C ASP A 69 -12.20 -27.30 -10.41
N ARG A 70 -12.13 -26.38 -9.43
CA ARG A 70 -12.98 -26.39 -8.24
C ARG A 70 -14.24 -25.52 -8.37
N VAL A 71 -14.24 -24.52 -9.24
CA VAL A 71 -15.33 -23.52 -9.33
C VAL A 71 -16.11 -23.55 -10.65
N SER A 72 -15.64 -24.31 -11.64
CA SER A 72 -16.30 -24.53 -12.94
C SER A 72 -16.70 -26.00 -13.09
#